data_AF-A0A7S1IZL1-F1
#
_entry.id   AF-A0A7S1IZL1-F1
#
_cell.length_a   1.000
_cell.length_b   1.000
_cell.length_c   1.000
_cell.angle_alpha   90.00
_cell.angle_beta   90.00
_cell.angle_gamma   90.00
#
_symmetry.space_group_name_H-M   'P 1'
#
loop_
_entity.id
_entity.type
_entity.pdbx_description
1 polymer ?
#
loop_
_entity_poly.entity_id
_entity_poly.type
_entity_poly.pdbx_seq_one_letter_code
_entity_poly.pdbx_strand_id
1 'polypeptide(L)'
;MGEVVNPPRLVTYVNHHRCHAAYAYYTSPFKRALVLTVDGQGHQGHSFSVWKADVSYGILEVKRPDWKVGALFGAGGSPPSLIEAAALAGAVDEAYAAKLRKLLDRATEIKEVADFLRDHPATTDRARAAIQSVAEQYVTSAIRSADLTDVEGITIAGGVAMNQLIATAIATPARLPVWVPAAPSDASAVFGCLWGLQPPTERPQPQYTGPPLPAAQPLPAAHCRPLDWEAVAALLETGHAVSVFQGPQAIDCATPGHR
;
A
#
# COMPACT_ATOMS: atom_id res chain seq x y z
N MET A 1 -47.37 -14.78 -2.22
CA MET A 1 -46.15 -15.16 -1.46
C MET A 1 -45.03 -15.25 -2.49
N GLY A 2 -44.06 -14.33 -2.46
CA GLY A 2 -42.93 -14.37 -3.37
C GLY A 2 -41.92 -15.39 -2.88
N GLU A 3 -41.49 -16.31 -3.76
CA GLU A 3 -40.40 -17.24 -3.46
C GLU A 3 -39.13 -16.45 -3.12
N VAL A 4 -38.62 -16.66 -1.91
CA VAL A 4 -37.26 -16.26 -1.56
C VAL A 4 -36.33 -17.22 -2.29
N VAL A 5 -35.89 -16.83 -3.48
CA VAL A 5 -34.79 -17.51 -4.17
C VAL A 5 -33.54 -17.26 -3.34
N ASN A 6 -33.10 -18.25 -2.57
CA ASN A 6 -31.79 -18.22 -1.94
C ASN A 6 -30.75 -18.39 -3.06
N PRO A 7 -29.98 -17.36 -3.44
CA PRO A 7 -28.93 -17.57 -4.42
C PRO A 7 -27.93 -18.58 -3.83
N PRO A 8 -27.45 -19.56 -4.61
CA PRO A 8 -26.37 -20.43 -4.15
C PRO A 8 -25.17 -19.54 -3.81
N ARG A 9 -24.83 -19.43 -2.52
CA ARG A 9 -23.66 -18.67 -2.08
C ARG A 9 -22.40 -19.47 -2.42
N LEU A 10 -21.92 -19.32 -3.64
CA LEU A 10 -20.58 -19.75 -3.99
C LEU A 10 -19.59 -18.85 -3.22
N VAL A 11 -18.92 -19.42 -2.24
CA VAL A 11 -17.84 -18.74 -1.50
C VAL A 11 -16.52 -19.11 -2.17
N THR A 12 -15.87 -18.12 -2.75
CA THR A 12 -14.56 -18.29 -3.40
C THR A 12 -13.50 -17.59 -2.56
N TYR A 13 -12.45 -18.31 -2.20
CA TYR A 13 -11.28 -17.75 -1.55
C TYR A 13 -10.27 -17.29 -2.59
N VAL A 14 -9.78 -16.07 -2.45
CA VAL A 14 -8.73 -15.50 -3.32
C VAL A 14 -7.48 -15.29 -2.49
N ASN A 15 -6.32 -15.57 -3.08
CA ASN A 15 -5.04 -15.33 -2.41
C ASN A 15 -4.87 -13.83 -2.08
N HIS A 16 -4.54 -13.53 -0.82
CA HIS A 16 -4.39 -12.17 -0.29
C HIS A 16 -3.44 -11.28 -1.10
N HIS A 17 -2.22 -11.74 -1.35
CA HIS A 17 -1.26 -10.98 -2.16
C HIS A 17 -1.72 -10.86 -3.62
N ARG A 18 -2.42 -11.86 -4.16
CA ARG A 18 -3.01 -11.73 -5.50
C ARG A 18 -4.08 -10.64 -5.54
N CYS A 19 -4.83 -10.43 -4.47
CA CYS A 19 -5.77 -9.31 -4.37
C CYS A 19 -5.01 -7.97 -4.43
N HIS A 20 -3.96 -7.81 -3.64
CA HIS A 20 -3.08 -6.63 -3.69
C HIS A 20 -2.51 -6.41 -5.10
N ALA A 21 -2.02 -7.47 -5.74
CA ALA A 21 -1.45 -7.38 -7.08
C ALA A 21 -2.49 -6.96 -8.13
N ALA A 22 -3.69 -7.53 -8.07
CA ALA A 22 -4.80 -7.17 -8.95
C ALA A 22 -5.20 -5.71 -8.78
N TYR A 23 -5.36 -5.27 -7.55
CA TYR A 23 -5.70 -3.89 -7.26
C TYR A 23 -4.64 -2.90 -7.78
N ALA A 24 -3.36 -3.16 -7.52
CA ALA A 24 -2.27 -2.32 -7.99
C ALA A 24 -2.17 -2.28 -9.52
N TYR A 25 -2.26 -3.45 -10.16
CA TYR A 25 -2.13 -3.56 -11.61
C TYR A 25 -3.29 -2.89 -12.34
N TYR A 26 -4.54 -3.20 -12.00
CA TYR A 26 -5.70 -2.74 -12.77
C TYR A 26 -6.00 -1.25 -12.59
N THR A 27 -5.54 -0.63 -11.50
CA THR A 27 -5.62 0.83 -11.29
C THR A 27 -4.44 1.60 -11.89
N SER A 28 -3.34 0.92 -12.20
CA SER A 28 -2.16 1.55 -12.83
C SER A 28 -2.41 1.93 -14.30
N PRO A 29 -1.61 2.83 -14.89
CA PRO A 29 -1.69 3.15 -16.31
C PRO A 29 -1.00 2.12 -17.22
N PHE A 30 -0.30 1.11 -16.66
CA PHE A 30 0.61 0.24 -17.41
C PHE A 30 -0.10 -0.98 -18.00
N LYS A 31 0.13 -1.27 -19.29
CA LYS A 31 -0.32 -2.51 -19.90
C LYS A 31 0.52 -3.69 -19.44
N ARG A 32 1.82 -3.47 -19.24
CA ARG A 32 2.80 -4.46 -18.76
C ARG A 32 3.50 -3.94 -17.51
N ALA A 33 3.36 -4.64 -16.40
CA ALA A 33 3.92 -4.21 -15.12
C ALA A 33 4.62 -5.34 -14.39
N LEU A 34 5.69 -4.98 -13.68
CA LEU A 34 6.13 -5.74 -12.51
C LEU A 34 5.27 -5.30 -11.32
N VAL A 35 4.69 -6.23 -10.59
CA VAL A 35 3.87 -5.92 -9.41
C VAL A 35 4.56 -6.47 -8.18
N LEU A 36 4.76 -5.62 -7.17
CA LEU A 36 5.23 -6.02 -5.86
C LEU A 36 4.07 -5.98 -4.87
N THR A 37 3.96 -7.00 -4.03
CA THR A 37 3.00 -6.99 -2.91
C THR A 37 3.76 -7.20 -1.63
N VAL A 38 3.80 -6.17 -0.79
CA VAL A 38 4.58 -6.13 0.45
C VAL A 38 3.65 -5.75 1.59
N ASP A 39 3.36 -6.71 2.46
CA ASP A 39 2.31 -6.56 3.48
C ASP A 39 2.70 -7.20 4.81
N GLY A 40 2.09 -6.77 5.92
CA GLY A 40 2.43 -7.22 7.27
C GLY A 40 2.44 -8.75 7.40
N GLN A 41 1.35 -9.37 6.95
CA GLN A 41 1.20 -10.81 6.81
C GLN A 41 0.19 -11.12 5.69
N GLY A 42 0.61 -11.94 4.73
CA GLY A 42 -0.26 -12.53 3.73
C GLY A 42 -0.63 -13.98 4.04
N HIS A 43 -1.14 -14.68 3.02
CA HIS A 43 -1.50 -16.09 3.15
C HIS A 43 -0.26 -16.94 3.50
N GLN A 44 -0.42 -17.87 4.45
CA GLN A 44 0.64 -18.80 4.89
C GLN A 44 1.91 -18.12 5.45
N GLY A 45 1.81 -16.88 5.96
CA GLY A 45 2.93 -16.22 6.65
C GLY A 45 3.97 -15.58 5.74
N HIS A 46 3.69 -15.44 4.45
CA HIS A 46 4.51 -14.65 3.53
C HIS A 46 4.20 -13.16 3.65
N SER A 47 5.19 -12.29 3.47
CA SER A 47 4.99 -10.83 3.43
C SER A 47 5.49 -10.17 2.16
N PHE A 48 5.95 -10.97 1.18
CA PHE A 48 6.45 -10.49 -0.10
C PHE A 48 6.05 -11.43 -1.24
N SER A 49 5.46 -10.89 -2.31
CA SER A 49 5.36 -11.57 -3.60
C SER A 49 5.71 -10.62 -4.75
N VAL A 50 6.24 -11.20 -5.83
CA VAL A 50 6.57 -10.53 -7.09
C VAL A 50 5.73 -11.17 -8.19
N TRP A 51 5.09 -10.34 -8.99
CA TRP A 51 4.22 -10.74 -10.08
C TRP A 51 4.63 -10.05 -11.37
N LYS A 52 4.37 -10.70 -12.50
CA LYS A 52 4.30 -10.03 -13.81
C LYS A 52 2.84 -9.92 -14.22
N ALA A 53 2.47 -8.76 -14.75
CA ALA A 53 1.13 -8.50 -15.21
C ALA A 53 1.13 -7.95 -16.64
N ASP A 54 0.23 -8.46 -17.47
CA ASP A 54 0.05 -8.08 -18.87
C ASP A 54 -1.43 -8.21 -19.24
N VAL A 55 -1.90 -7.35 -20.14
CA VAL A 55 -3.29 -7.39 -20.63
C VAL A 55 -3.65 -8.71 -21.32
N SER A 56 -2.66 -9.43 -21.86
CA SER A 56 -2.84 -10.69 -22.60
C SER A 56 -2.99 -11.91 -21.70
N TYR A 57 -2.35 -11.94 -20.53
CA TYR A 57 -2.34 -13.10 -19.64
C TYR A 57 -2.80 -12.81 -18.20
N GLY A 58 -3.13 -11.56 -17.89
CA GLY A 58 -3.52 -11.15 -16.54
C GLY A 58 -2.31 -11.06 -15.62
N ILE A 59 -2.37 -11.70 -14.44
CA ILE A 59 -1.38 -11.56 -13.37
C ILE A 59 -0.84 -12.93 -12.99
N LEU A 60 0.49 -13.09 -13.04
CA LEU A 60 1.21 -14.32 -12.76
C LEU A 60 2.24 -14.09 -11.66
N GLU A 61 2.24 -14.95 -10.64
CA GLU A 61 3.30 -14.92 -9.61
C GLU A 61 4.60 -15.44 -10.24
N VAL A 62 5.66 -14.64 -10.19
CA VAL A 62 6.97 -15.03 -10.75
C VAL A 62 7.99 -15.34 -9.67
N LYS A 63 7.82 -14.78 -8.47
CA LYS A 63 8.71 -15.04 -7.35
C LYS A 63 7.95 -14.77 -6.05
N ARG A 64 8.20 -15.61 -5.05
CA ARG A 64 7.73 -15.41 -3.69
C ARG A 64 8.90 -15.46 -2.72
N PRO A 65 9.64 -14.35 -2.55
CA PRO A 65 10.73 -14.31 -1.58
C PRO A 65 10.17 -14.51 -0.18
N ASP A 66 10.82 -15.36 0.61
CA ASP A 66 10.37 -15.62 1.99
C ASP A 66 10.89 -14.58 3.00
N TRP A 67 11.21 -13.39 2.49
CA TRP A 67 11.69 -12.25 3.26
C TRP A 67 10.53 -11.73 4.10
N LYS A 68 10.60 -11.91 5.43
CA LYS A 68 9.57 -11.49 6.38
C LYS A 68 9.50 -9.96 6.56
N VAL A 69 9.79 -9.19 5.52
CA VAL A 69 10.03 -7.73 5.58
C VAL A 69 8.79 -6.95 6.01
N GLY A 70 7.57 -7.39 5.65
CA GLY A 70 6.36 -6.70 6.09
C GLY A 70 6.13 -6.80 7.60
N ALA A 71 6.69 -7.82 8.26
CA ALA A 71 6.63 -7.96 9.71
C ALA A 71 7.34 -6.82 10.45
N LEU A 72 8.30 -6.14 9.80
CA LEU A 72 8.97 -4.98 10.36
C LEU A 72 8.01 -3.84 10.73
N PHE A 73 6.87 -3.77 10.05
CA PHE A 73 5.86 -2.73 10.25
C PHE A 73 4.55 -3.25 10.87
N GLY A 74 4.38 -4.58 10.99
CA GLY A 74 3.07 -5.19 11.20
C GLY A 74 2.91 -6.15 12.39
N ALA A 75 3.98 -6.57 13.07
CA ALA A 75 3.86 -7.68 14.03
C ALA A 75 4.10 -7.28 15.49
N GLY A 76 3.06 -7.37 16.33
CA GLY A 76 3.21 -7.86 17.71
C GLY A 76 3.44 -6.88 18.87
N GLY A 77 3.14 -5.58 18.75
CA GLY A 77 2.81 -4.79 19.95
C GLY A 77 3.32 -3.36 20.06
N SER A 78 4.27 -2.92 19.21
CA SER A 78 4.54 -1.50 18.86
C SER A 78 5.72 -1.39 17.86
N PRO A 79 5.67 -2.00 16.65
CA PRO A 79 6.50 -1.51 15.56
C PRO A 79 6.17 -0.03 15.30
N PRO A 80 7.12 0.81 14.86
CA PRO A 80 6.80 2.19 14.51
C PRO A 80 5.76 2.20 13.40
N SER A 81 4.90 3.19 13.43
CA SER A 81 4.07 3.48 12.27
C SER A 81 4.97 3.70 11.05
N LEU A 82 4.45 3.36 9.87
CA LEU A 82 5.13 3.58 8.59
C LEU A 82 5.64 5.03 8.46
N ILE A 83 4.88 5.98 9.00
CA ILE A 83 5.21 7.41 9.01
C ILE A 83 6.39 7.71 9.93
N GLU A 84 6.40 7.18 11.16
CA GLU A 84 7.51 7.37 12.11
C GLU A 84 8.83 6.78 11.59
N ALA A 85 8.77 5.62 10.91
CA ALA A 85 9.95 5.02 10.29
C ALA A 85 10.46 5.89 9.13
N ALA A 86 9.56 6.35 8.25
CA ALA A 86 9.91 7.19 7.12
C ALA A 86 10.50 8.54 7.55
N ALA A 87 10.00 9.14 8.64
CA ALA A 87 10.50 10.43 9.16
C ALA A 87 11.96 10.40 9.61
N LEU A 88 12.52 9.21 9.85
CA LEU A 88 13.88 9.00 10.34
C LEU A 88 14.81 8.38 9.28
N ALA A 89 14.36 8.32 8.02
CA ALA A 89 15.17 7.85 6.91
C ALA A 89 16.51 8.60 6.83
N GLY A 90 17.60 7.86 6.65
CA GLY A 90 18.97 8.41 6.57
C GLY A 90 19.74 8.48 7.89
N ALA A 91 19.09 8.39 9.06
CA ALA A 91 19.75 8.35 10.37
C ALA A 91 20.04 6.91 10.84
N VAL A 92 20.64 6.10 9.98
CA VAL A 92 20.70 4.64 10.14
C VAL A 92 21.78 4.20 11.12
N ASP A 93 21.39 3.41 12.12
CA ASP A 93 22.31 2.59 12.91
C ASP A 93 22.62 1.30 12.12
N GLU A 94 23.76 1.26 11.43
CA GLU A 94 24.15 0.12 10.59
C GLU A 94 24.35 -1.18 11.38
N ALA A 95 24.73 -1.09 12.66
CA ALA A 95 24.85 -2.27 13.50
C ALA A 95 23.48 -2.88 13.80
N TYR A 96 22.46 -2.04 14.05
CA TYR A 96 21.09 -2.51 14.22
C TYR A 96 20.50 -3.02 12.90
N ALA A 97 20.68 -2.28 11.79
CA ALA A 97 20.23 -2.71 10.47
C ALA A 97 20.83 -4.07 10.06
N ALA A 98 22.11 -4.31 10.37
CA ALA A 98 22.75 -5.60 10.12
C ALA A 98 22.14 -6.75 10.94
N LYS A 99 21.73 -6.49 12.20
CA LYS A 99 21.02 -7.48 13.02
C LYS A 99 19.64 -7.81 12.43
N LEU A 100 18.89 -6.80 12.01
CA LEU A 100 17.59 -6.98 11.36
C LEU A 100 17.69 -7.78 10.06
N ARG A 101 18.67 -7.48 9.19
CA ARG A 101 18.91 -8.27 7.97
C ARG A 101 19.18 -9.74 8.28
N LYS A 102 20.11 -10.00 9.21
CA LYS A 102 20.42 -11.38 9.64
C LYS A 102 19.20 -12.10 10.21
N LEU A 103 18.33 -11.38 10.92
CA LEU A 103 17.08 -11.93 11.42
C LEU A 103 16.13 -12.27 10.27
N LEU A 104 15.91 -11.36 9.32
CA LEU A 104 15.03 -11.57 8.18
C LEU A 104 15.51 -12.70 7.25
N ASP A 105 16.82 -12.84 7.07
CA ASP A 105 17.42 -13.89 6.22
C ASP A 105 17.25 -15.29 6.82
N ARG A 106 17.09 -15.41 8.15
CA ARG A 106 16.92 -16.70 8.83
C ARG A 106 15.48 -16.97 9.29
N ALA A 107 14.63 -15.95 9.37
CA ALA A 107 13.30 -16.05 9.94
C ALA A 107 12.40 -16.93 9.06
N THR A 108 11.91 -18.01 9.65
CA THR A 108 10.94 -18.90 9.02
C THR A 108 9.51 -18.40 9.23
N GLU A 109 9.25 -17.71 10.33
CA GLU A 109 7.94 -17.17 10.70
C GLU A 109 7.98 -15.66 10.96
N ILE A 110 6.86 -14.99 10.65
CA ILE A 110 6.65 -13.56 10.97
C ILE A 110 6.78 -13.31 12.48
N LYS A 111 6.38 -14.27 13.31
CA LYS A 111 6.43 -14.17 14.77
C LYS A 111 7.86 -13.98 15.29
N GLU A 112 8.86 -14.56 14.65
CA GLU A 112 10.27 -14.38 15.04
C GLU A 112 10.71 -12.91 14.91
N VAL A 113 10.24 -12.23 13.88
CA VAL A 113 10.49 -10.79 13.68
C VAL A 113 9.71 -9.97 14.70
N ALA A 114 8.45 -10.33 14.93
CA ALA A 114 7.59 -9.69 15.92
C ALA A 114 8.19 -9.72 17.33
N ASP A 115 8.63 -10.90 17.76
CA ASP A 115 9.20 -11.13 19.09
C ASP A 115 10.53 -10.40 19.24
N PHE A 116 11.37 -10.39 18.21
CA PHE A 116 12.60 -9.59 18.22
C PHE A 116 12.31 -8.10 18.43
N LEU A 117 11.35 -7.52 17.69
CA LEU A 117 10.99 -6.10 17.81
C LEU A 117 10.27 -5.77 19.12
N ARG A 118 9.65 -6.76 19.75
CA ARG A 118 9.08 -6.63 21.10
C ARG A 118 10.18 -6.57 22.15
N ASP A 119 11.16 -7.46 22.08
CA ASP A 119 12.28 -7.55 23.02
C ASP A 119 13.32 -6.42 22.79
N HIS A 120 13.36 -5.88 21.57
CA HIS A 120 14.20 -4.76 21.16
C HIS A 120 13.30 -3.65 20.61
N PRO A 121 12.63 -2.88 21.49
CA PRO A 121 11.52 -2.02 21.12
C PRO A 121 11.88 -1.08 19.98
N ALA A 122 11.09 -1.22 18.90
CA ALA A 122 11.23 -0.46 17.67
C ALA A 122 10.81 1.02 17.80
N THR A 123 10.50 1.47 19.01
CA THR A 123 10.10 2.83 19.36
C THR A 123 11.28 3.78 19.52
N THR A 124 12.52 3.29 19.48
CA THR A 124 13.70 4.15 19.45
C THR A 124 13.98 4.62 18.03
N ASP A 125 14.39 5.88 17.87
CA ASP A 125 14.64 6.45 16.54
C ASP A 125 15.67 5.66 15.73
N ARG A 126 16.68 5.08 16.42
CA ARG A 126 17.67 4.18 15.82
C ARG A 126 17.02 2.94 15.18
N ALA A 127 16.11 2.29 15.90
CA ALA A 127 15.42 1.10 15.39
C ALA A 127 14.47 1.45 14.24
N ARG A 128 13.78 2.60 14.32
CA ARG A 128 12.90 3.12 13.26
C ARG A 128 13.65 3.38 11.96
N ALA A 129 14.77 4.09 12.03
CA ALA A 129 15.63 4.37 10.90
C ALA A 129 16.21 3.09 10.27
N ALA A 130 16.59 2.12 11.11
CA ALA A 130 17.06 0.82 10.64
C ALA A 130 15.96 -0.01 9.97
N ILE A 131 14.74 -0.04 10.52
CA ILE A 131 13.57 -0.69 9.90
C ILE A 131 13.31 -0.11 8.51
N GLN A 132 13.29 1.22 8.40
CA GLN A 132 13.12 1.91 7.13
C GLN A 132 14.19 1.49 6.11
N SER A 133 15.46 1.65 6.48
CA SER A 133 16.61 1.34 5.62
C SER A 133 16.63 -0.14 5.19
N VAL A 134 16.32 -1.06 6.10
CA VAL A 134 16.27 -2.49 5.77
C VAL A 134 15.13 -2.78 4.80
N ALA A 135 13.93 -2.25 5.02
CA ALA A 135 12.82 -2.45 4.10
C ALA A 135 13.13 -1.95 2.68
N GLU A 136 13.74 -0.76 2.55
CA GLU A 136 14.22 -0.20 1.29
C GLU A 136 15.24 -1.10 0.58
N GLN A 137 16.16 -1.71 1.33
CA GLN A 137 17.17 -2.63 0.79
C GLN A 137 16.55 -3.92 0.24
N TYR A 138 15.52 -4.47 0.88
CA TYR A 138 14.84 -5.67 0.38
C TYR A 138 14.04 -5.38 -0.90
N VAL A 139 13.28 -4.27 -0.97
CA VAL A 139 12.58 -3.91 -2.21
C VAL A 139 13.56 -3.58 -3.34
N THR A 140 14.66 -2.88 -3.03
CA THR A 140 15.74 -2.62 -3.99
C THR A 140 16.35 -3.92 -4.52
N SER A 141 16.57 -4.90 -3.65
CA SER A 141 17.10 -6.22 -4.03
C SER A 141 16.11 -7.02 -4.88
N ALA A 142 14.80 -6.90 -4.60
CA ALA A 142 13.76 -7.47 -5.44
C ALA A 142 13.84 -6.89 -6.86
N ILE A 143 13.95 -5.57 -6.99
CA ILE A 143 14.06 -4.89 -8.29
C ILE A 143 15.33 -5.28 -9.04
N ARG A 144 16.49 -5.26 -8.38
CA ARG A 144 17.77 -5.61 -9.01
C ARG A 144 17.82 -7.06 -9.51
N SER A 145 17.04 -7.95 -8.91
CA SER A 145 16.97 -9.37 -9.31
C SER A 145 15.79 -9.69 -10.23
N ALA A 146 14.92 -8.72 -10.53
CA ALA A 146 13.77 -8.91 -11.38
C ALA A 146 14.15 -8.78 -12.86
N ASP A 147 13.50 -9.59 -13.70
CA ASP A 147 13.52 -9.37 -15.14
C ASP A 147 12.53 -8.26 -15.51
N LEU A 148 13.09 -7.11 -15.87
CA LEU A 148 12.35 -5.90 -16.26
C LEU A 148 12.17 -5.77 -17.78
N THR A 149 12.51 -6.81 -18.56
CA THR A 149 12.31 -6.81 -20.01
C THR A 149 10.82 -6.63 -20.32
N ASP A 150 10.50 -5.72 -21.24
CA ASP A 150 9.14 -5.36 -21.68
C ASP A 150 8.20 -4.83 -20.59
N VAL A 151 8.73 -4.43 -19.43
CA VAL A 151 7.96 -3.79 -18.35
C VAL A 151 7.84 -2.29 -18.60
N GLU A 152 6.61 -1.76 -18.62
CA GLU A 152 6.33 -0.32 -18.82
C GLU A 152 6.43 0.48 -17.50
N GLY A 153 6.18 -0.19 -16.37
CA GLY A 153 6.24 0.41 -15.06
C GLY A 153 6.14 -0.62 -13.93
N ILE A 154 6.39 -0.17 -12.71
CA ILE A 154 6.31 -1.01 -11.52
C ILE A 154 5.11 -0.57 -10.70
N THR A 155 4.35 -1.52 -10.19
CA THR A 155 3.26 -1.25 -9.26
C THR A 155 3.57 -1.87 -7.90
N ILE A 156 3.15 -1.25 -6.81
CA ILE A 156 3.30 -1.82 -5.48
C ILE A 156 2.04 -1.62 -4.63
N ALA A 157 1.64 -2.67 -3.91
CA ALA A 157 0.55 -2.66 -2.92
C ALA A 157 0.89 -3.52 -1.69
N GLY A 158 -0.03 -3.59 -0.74
CA GLY A 158 0.16 -4.07 0.63
C GLY A 158 0.42 -2.93 1.61
N GLY A 159 0.25 -3.18 2.92
CA GLY A 159 0.35 -2.13 3.95
C GLY A 159 1.67 -1.36 3.91
N VAL A 160 2.78 -2.01 3.53
CA VAL A 160 4.10 -1.36 3.44
C VAL A 160 4.14 -0.30 2.33
N ALA A 161 3.32 -0.43 1.29
CA ALA A 161 3.25 0.52 0.19
C ALA A 161 2.65 1.89 0.59
N MET A 162 2.02 2.00 1.77
CA MET A 162 1.62 3.31 2.32
C MET A 162 2.83 4.19 2.67
N ASN A 163 4.02 3.58 2.85
CA ASN A 163 5.27 4.29 3.02
C ASN A 163 5.85 4.71 1.67
N GLN A 164 5.71 5.98 1.32
CA GLN A 164 6.13 6.49 0.01
C GLN A 164 7.64 6.40 -0.25
N LEU A 165 8.48 6.32 0.78
CA LEU A 165 9.92 6.11 0.60
C LEU A 165 10.24 4.72 0.03
N ILE A 166 9.37 3.73 0.27
CA ILE A 166 9.50 2.40 -0.34
C ILE A 166 9.31 2.50 -1.87
N ALA A 167 8.35 3.30 -2.33
CA ALA A 167 8.16 3.54 -3.76
C ALA A 167 9.37 4.25 -4.38
N THR A 168 9.97 5.22 -3.67
CA THR A 168 11.21 5.89 -4.08
C THR A 168 12.38 4.89 -4.19
N ALA A 169 12.56 4.02 -3.20
CA ALA A 169 13.60 2.99 -3.19
C ALA A 169 13.45 1.97 -4.32
N ILE A 170 12.24 1.77 -4.84
CA ILE A 170 11.97 0.97 -6.05
C ILE A 170 12.31 1.76 -7.32
N ALA A 171 11.86 3.02 -7.40
CA ALA A 171 11.98 3.86 -8.59
C ALA A 171 13.45 4.10 -8.99
N THR A 172 14.32 4.39 -8.02
CA THR A 172 15.73 4.73 -8.26
C THR A 172 16.51 3.64 -9.00
N PRO A 173 16.56 2.37 -8.55
CA PRO A 173 17.25 1.30 -9.26
C PRO A 173 16.53 0.86 -10.54
N ALA A 174 15.20 0.92 -10.58
CA ALA A 174 14.42 0.48 -11.75
C ALA A 174 14.55 1.40 -12.95
N ARG A 175 14.69 2.72 -12.73
CA ARG A 175 14.56 3.76 -13.77
C ARG A 175 13.26 3.63 -14.58
N LEU A 176 12.20 3.17 -13.93
CA LEU A 176 10.86 3.02 -14.46
C LEU A 176 9.86 3.78 -13.59
N PRO A 177 8.72 4.24 -14.15
CA PRO A 177 7.67 4.84 -13.35
C PRO A 177 7.13 3.84 -12.33
N VAL A 178 6.87 4.32 -11.11
CA VAL A 178 6.28 3.53 -10.03
C VAL A 178 4.87 4.02 -9.75
N TRP A 179 3.92 3.09 -9.67
CA TRP A 179 2.53 3.35 -9.32
C TRP A 179 2.20 2.73 -7.97
N VAL A 180 1.73 3.57 -7.06
CA VAL A 180 1.12 3.15 -5.79
C VAL A 180 -0.37 3.49 -5.91
N PRO A 181 -1.28 2.51 -5.84
CA PRO A 181 -2.71 2.81 -5.93
C PRO A 181 -3.18 3.55 -4.67
N ALA A 182 -4.27 4.31 -4.77
CA ALA A 182 -4.96 4.82 -3.58
C ALA A 182 -5.38 3.66 -2.68
N ALA A 183 -5.31 3.78 -1.36
CA ALA A 183 -5.59 2.72 -0.41
C ALA A 183 -4.78 1.43 -0.66
N PRO A 184 -3.45 1.46 -0.75
CA PRO A 184 -2.69 0.28 -1.15
C PRO A 184 -2.67 -0.84 -0.10
N SER A 185 -3.20 -0.60 1.11
CA SER A 185 -3.37 -1.58 2.18
C SER A 185 -4.64 -2.42 2.01
N ASP A 186 -4.95 -3.25 3.01
CA ASP A 186 -6.13 -4.13 3.04
C ASP A 186 -7.48 -3.39 2.89
N ALA A 187 -7.50 -2.06 3.05
CA ALA A 187 -8.68 -1.24 2.78
C ALA A 187 -9.23 -1.42 1.35
N SER A 188 -8.38 -1.77 0.38
CA SER A 188 -8.78 -2.03 -1.01
C SER A 188 -8.92 -3.52 -1.38
N ALA A 189 -8.77 -4.43 -0.40
CA ALA A 189 -8.76 -5.87 -0.65
C ALA A 189 -10.03 -6.37 -1.35
N VAL A 190 -11.18 -5.71 -1.14
CA VAL A 190 -12.44 -6.04 -1.82
C VAL A 190 -12.35 -5.90 -3.34
N PHE A 191 -11.75 -4.82 -3.84
CA PHE A 191 -11.54 -4.60 -5.27
C PHE A 191 -10.55 -5.62 -5.82
N GLY A 192 -9.44 -5.83 -5.11
CA GLY A 192 -8.43 -6.82 -5.44
C GLY A 192 -8.99 -8.24 -5.53
N CYS A 193 -9.89 -8.62 -4.63
CA CYS A 193 -10.55 -9.92 -4.62
C CYS A 193 -11.43 -10.12 -5.88
N LEU A 194 -12.26 -9.12 -6.19
CA LEU A 194 -13.09 -9.13 -7.39
C LEU A 194 -12.25 -9.19 -8.66
N TRP A 195 -11.25 -8.33 -8.79
CA TRP A 195 -10.43 -8.23 -10.00
C TRP A 195 -9.40 -9.34 -10.14
N GLY A 196 -9.03 -9.98 -9.03
CA GLY A 196 -8.28 -11.22 -9.06
C GLY A 196 -9.09 -12.35 -9.71
N LEU A 197 -10.39 -12.44 -9.45
CA LEU A 197 -11.24 -13.46 -10.07
C LEU A 197 -11.63 -13.11 -11.50
N GLN A 198 -12.04 -11.86 -11.71
CA GLN A 198 -12.51 -11.36 -12.98
C GLN A 198 -11.88 -9.99 -13.26
N PRO A 199 -10.93 -9.91 -14.22
CA PRO A 199 -10.36 -8.64 -14.62
C PRO A 199 -11.45 -7.62 -14.98
N PRO A 200 -11.31 -6.35 -14.58
CA PRO A 200 -12.26 -5.33 -14.97
C PRO A 200 -12.18 -5.07 -16.48
N THR A 201 -13.30 -4.65 -17.06
CA THR A 201 -13.40 -4.37 -18.51
C THR A 201 -12.66 -3.10 -18.93
N GLU A 202 -12.47 -2.18 -17.98
CA GLU A 202 -11.69 -0.95 -18.10
C GLU A 202 -10.75 -0.81 -16.90
N ARG A 203 -9.86 0.18 -16.90
CA ARG A 203 -8.96 0.45 -15.76
C ARG A 203 -9.64 1.39 -14.75
N PRO A 204 -10.13 0.89 -13.61
CA PRO A 204 -10.91 1.67 -12.67
C PRO A 204 -10.03 2.62 -11.83
N GLN A 205 -10.63 3.70 -11.35
CA GLN A 205 -10.03 4.64 -10.39
C GLN A 205 -10.94 4.76 -9.15
N PRO A 206 -10.92 3.77 -8.23
CA PRO A 206 -11.89 3.65 -7.14
C PRO A 206 -11.66 4.63 -5.98
N GLN A 207 -10.67 5.53 -6.11
CA GLN A 207 -10.20 6.43 -5.06
C GLN A 207 -11.32 7.25 -4.38
N TYR A 208 -12.36 7.66 -5.14
CA TYR A 208 -13.52 8.43 -4.66
C TYR A 208 -14.83 7.66 -4.88
N THR A 209 -14.93 6.46 -4.28
CA THR A 209 -16.14 5.61 -4.38
C THR A 209 -16.91 5.48 -3.07
N GLY A 210 -16.50 6.22 -2.04
CA GLY A 210 -17.23 6.28 -0.77
C GLY A 210 -18.57 7.03 -0.90
N PRO A 211 -19.36 7.07 0.19
CA PRO A 211 -20.62 7.79 0.21
C PRO A 211 -20.44 9.27 -0.20
N PRO A 212 -21.40 9.86 -0.93
CA PRO A 212 -21.39 11.28 -1.19
C PRO A 212 -21.57 12.06 0.12
N LEU A 213 -21.09 13.30 0.15
CA LEU A 213 -21.47 14.23 1.20
C LEU A 213 -23.00 14.35 1.24
N PRO A 214 -23.65 14.21 2.41
CA PRO A 214 -25.10 14.34 2.51
C PRO A 214 -25.53 15.73 2.02
N ALA A 215 -26.39 15.78 1.01
CA ALA A 215 -26.93 17.04 0.48
C ALA A 215 -27.75 17.85 1.51
N ALA A 216 -28.06 17.26 2.68
CA ALA A 216 -29.15 17.70 3.56
C ALA A 216 -28.74 18.16 4.97
N GLN A 217 -27.44 18.23 5.30
CA GLN A 217 -27.01 18.98 6.49
C GLN A 217 -26.21 20.18 6.03
N PRO A 218 -26.84 21.35 5.84
CA PRO A 218 -26.08 22.59 5.76
C PRO A 218 -25.24 22.65 7.03
N LEU A 219 -23.92 22.58 6.88
CA LEU A 219 -23.02 22.92 7.96
C LEU A 219 -23.45 24.31 8.46
N PRO A 220 -23.56 24.53 9.78
CA PRO A 220 -24.12 25.77 10.30
C PRO A 220 -23.43 26.97 9.62
N ALA A 221 -24.20 27.87 9.00
CA ALA A 221 -23.67 28.99 8.23
C ALA A 221 -22.71 29.90 9.04
N ALA A 222 -22.78 29.82 10.37
CA ALA A 222 -21.84 30.46 11.29
C ALA A 222 -20.39 29.94 11.21
N HIS A 223 -20.18 28.73 10.66
CA HIS A 223 -18.88 28.05 10.63
C HIS A 223 -18.43 27.64 9.22
N CYS A 224 -19.30 27.76 8.21
CA CYS A 224 -18.99 27.36 6.84
C CYS A 224 -19.46 28.39 5.85
N ARG A 225 -18.57 28.79 4.93
CA ARG A 225 -18.90 29.63 3.77
C ARG A 225 -18.55 28.85 2.50
N PRO A 226 -19.37 28.91 1.45
CA PRO A 226 -18.97 28.42 0.14
C PRO A 226 -17.77 29.24 -0.35
N LEU A 227 -16.77 28.55 -0.89
CA LEU A 227 -15.58 29.14 -1.48
C LEU A 227 -15.38 28.57 -2.87
N ASP A 228 -14.97 29.40 -3.81
CA ASP A 228 -14.37 28.92 -5.06
C ASP A 228 -12.86 28.66 -4.87
N TRP A 229 -12.23 28.11 -5.91
CA TRP A 229 -10.81 27.76 -5.86
C TRP A 229 -9.88 28.97 -5.77
N GLU A 230 -10.30 30.13 -6.25
CA GLU A 230 -9.52 31.37 -6.14
C GLU A 230 -9.47 31.86 -4.70
N ALA A 231 -10.62 31.83 -4.00
CA ALA A 231 -10.69 32.17 -2.59
C ALA A 231 -9.96 31.16 -1.70
N VAL A 232 -10.01 29.85 -2.03
CA VAL A 232 -9.21 28.83 -1.33
C VAL A 232 -7.72 29.10 -1.52
N ALA A 233 -7.27 29.40 -2.75
CA ALA A 233 -5.87 29.72 -3.03
C ALA A 233 -5.39 30.96 -2.24
N ALA A 234 -6.17 32.05 -2.24
CA ALA A 234 -5.83 33.26 -1.50
C ALA A 234 -5.73 33.05 0.02
N LEU A 235 -6.58 32.16 0.58
CA LEU A 235 -6.47 31.77 1.99
C LEU A 235 -5.18 31.00 2.27
N LEU A 236 -4.81 30.05 1.41
CA LEU A 236 -3.57 29.29 1.54
C LEU A 236 -2.34 30.20 1.42
N GLU A 237 -2.35 31.16 0.48
CA GLU A 237 -1.27 32.14 0.29
C GLU A 237 -1.04 33.03 1.52
N THR A 238 -2.10 33.30 2.27
CA THR A 238 -2.05 34.10 3.50
C THR A 238 -1.77 33.25 4.75
N GLY A 239 -1.43 31.96 4.59
CA GLY A 239 -1.05 31.06 5.67
C GLY A 239 -2.22 30.47 6.44
N HIS A 240 -3.45 30.56 5.94
CA HIS A 240 -4.59 29.91 6.56
C HIS A 240 -4.60 28.41 6.26
N ALA A 241 -5.00 27.61 7.25
CA ALA A 241 -5.39 26.22 7.01
C ALA A 241 -6.83 26.17 6.49
N VAL A 242 -7.06 25.43 5.40
CA VAL A 242 -8.37 25.28 4.77
C VAL A 242 -8.73 23.79 4.71
N SER A 243 -9.91 23.42 5.21
CA SER A 243 -10.49 22.08 5.04
C SER A 243 -11.47 22.10 3.87
N VAL A 244 -11.37 21.11 2.97
CA VAL A 244 -12.15 21.06 1.74
C VAL A 244 -12.96 19.76 1.68
N PHE A 245 -14.27 19.90 1.81
CA PHE A 245 -15.22 18.81 1.71
C PHE A 245 -15.94 18.89 0.36
N GLN A 246 -15.65 17.97 -0.55
CA GLN A 246 -16.32 17.88 -1.84
C GLN A 246 -16.47 16.43 -2.33
N GLY A 247 -17.47 16.21 -3.17
CA GLY A 247 -17.65 14.94 -3.89
C GLY A 247 -17.87 13.70 -3.01
N PRO A 248 -17.68 12.50 -3.58
CA PRO A 248 -17.68 11.25 -2.85
C PRO A 248 -16.46 11.13 -1.92
N GLN A 249 -16.67 10.50 -0.77
CA GLN A 249 -15.60 10.26 0.20
C GLN A 249 -14.48 9.39 -0.41
N ALA A 250 -13.24 9.75 -0.12
CA ALA A 250 -12.10 8.92 -0.46
C ALA A 250 -12.11 7.57 0.28
N ILE A 251 -11.60 6.52 -0.36
CA ILE A 251 -11.56 5.15 0.21
C ILE A 251 -10.48 4.95 1.30
N ASP A 252 -9.51 5.86 1.44
CA ASP A 252 -8.49 5.81 2.48
C ASP A 252 -8.30 7.15 3.23
N CYS A 253 -7.34 7.16 4.13
CA CYS A 253 -6.94 8.31 4.93
C CYS A 253 -5.91 9.23 4.25
N ALA A 254 -5.37 8.84 3.09
CA ALA A 254 -4.25 9.53 2.44
C ALA A 254 -4.65 10.28 1.16
N THR A 255 -5.81 9.99 0.59
CA THR A 255 -6.29 10.66 -0.62
C THR A 255 -6.76 12.08 -0.29
N PRO A 256 -6.15 13.12 -0.88
CA PRO A 256 -6.44 14.51 -0.55
C PRO A 256 -7.75 15.02 -1.16
N GLY A 257 -8.30 16.09 -0.59
CA GLY A 257 -9.24 16.99 -1.26
C GLY A 257 -10.72 16.60 -1.28
N HIS A 258 -11.13 15.58 -0.52
CA HIS A 258 -12.52 15.09 -0.45
C HIS A 258 -13.00 14.87 1.01
N ARG A 259 -12.28 15.42 1.99
CA ARG A 259 -12.49 15.27 3.44
C ARG A 259 -12.02 16.49 4.21
#